data_AF-A0A838NMA2-F1
#
_entry.id   AF-A0A838NMA2-F1
#
_cell.length_a   1.000
_cell.length_b   1.000
_cell.length_c   1.000
_cell.angle_alpha   90.00
_cell.angle_beta   90.00
_cell.angle_gamma   90.00
#
_symmetry.space_group_name_H-M   'P 1'
#
loop_
_entity.id
_entity.type
_entity.pdbx_description
1 polymer ?
#
loop_
_entity_poly.entity_id
_entity_poly.type
_entity_poly.pdbx_seq_one_letter_code
_entity_poly.pdbx_strand_id
1 'polypeptide(L)'
;MRTTTGLRGMAAAALILVPVTLAGAQTAKGGRQDMAAIHSRLKTWPKASREAAEYMMKKYGPPAERTPTMLIWGRTGPWKRTVVYNYEVQHLFPGPHTDVMQQWIAYRVPPDKFDDLASYDGSVVVNRTNGEISARCDLEAANFLALNLANEIVTGARTSEDARKKYGEQIMLFKAGKPAPYTAALLFTPPTQGTADADRPLME
;
A
#
# COMPACT_ATOMS: atom_id res chain seq x y z
N MET A 1 41.55 -62.88 -52.58
CA MET A 1 41.66 -64.10 -51.75
C MET A 1 41.93 -63.66 -50.31
N ARG A 2 41.12 -64.16 -49.35
CA ARG A 2 41.29 -64.14 -47.87
C ARG A 2 41.05 -62.83 -47.07
N THR A 3 39.83 -62.74 -46.54
CA THR A 3 39.39 -62.42 -45.15
C THR A 3 40.34 -61.76 -44.12
N THR A 4 39.84 -60.74 -43.40
CA THR A 4 39.71 -60.64 -41.91
C THR A 4 39.19 -59.22 -41.53
N THR A 5 38.01 -59.09 -40.92
CA THR A 5 37.69 -58.94 -39.47
C THR A 5 38.30 -57.72 -38.77
N GLY A 6 37.45 -56.79 -38.32
CA GLY A 6 37.79 -55.70 -37.39
C GLY A 6 36.54 -55.18 -36.69
N LEU A 7 36.49 -55.32 -35.37
CA LEU A 7 35.33 -55.25 -34.49
C LEU A 7 35.36 -53.94 -33.67
N ARG A 8 34.20 -53.27 -33.55
CA ARG A 8 33.63 -52.51 -32.41
C ARG A 8 34.43 -51.41 -31.69
N GLY A 9 33.74 -50.29 -31.45
CA GLY A 9 34.00 -49.39 -30.31
C GLY A 9 33.16 -48.11 -30.31
N MET A 10 31.84 -48.19 -30.06
CA MET A 10 31.01 -47.03 -29.70
C MET A 10 31.07 -46.83 -28.17
N ALA A 11 31.50 -45.65 -27.72
CA ALA A 11 31.40 -45.23 -26.33
C ALA A 11 30.06 -44.51 -26.10
N ALA A 12 29.21 -45.08 -25.24
CA ALA A 12 27.98 -44.46 -24.75
C ALA A 12 28.28 -43.57 -23.54
N ALA A 13 27.92 -42.30 -23.62
CA ALA A 13 27.96 -41.39 -22.48
C ALA A 13 26.75 -41.64 -21.56
N ALA A 14 27.01 -41.99 -20.29
CA ALA A 14 25.98 -42.16 -19.28
C ALA A 14 25.52 -40.79 -18.76
N LEU A 15 24.22 -40.50 -18.91
CA LEU A 15 23.56 -39.34 -18.33
C LEU A 15 23.20 -39.66 -16.87
N ILE A 16 23.81 -38.98 -15.91
CA ILE A 16 23.44 -39.06 -14.49
C ILE A 16 22.24 -38.14 -14.26
N LEU A 17 21.07 -38.71 -14.01
CA LEU A 17 19.90 -37.98 -13.50
C LEU A 17 20.12 -37.63 -12.03
N VAL A 18 20.21 -36.35 -11.71
CA VAL A 18 20.11 -35.85 -10.33
C VAL A 18 18.62 -35.56 -10.05
N PRO A 19 18.01 -36.15 -9.02
CA PRO A 19 16.62 -35.86 -8.69
C PRO A 19 16.49 -34.44 -8.14
N VAL A 20 15.73 -33.60 -8.84
CA VAL A 20 15.31 -32.29 -8.34
C VAL A 20 14.19 -32.53 -7.31
N THR A 21 14.51 -32.43 -6.02
CA THR A 21 13.50 -32.44 -4.96
C THR A 21 12.80 -31.09 -4.92
N LEU A 22 11.51 -31.04 -5.26
CA LEU A 22 10.65 -29.87 -5.06
C LEU A 22 10.47 -29.59 -3.56
N ALA A 23 11.12 -28.55 -3.06
CA ALA A 23 10.84 -27.95 -1.75
C ALA A 23 9.56 -27.10 -1.80
N GLY A 24 8.38 -27.73 -1.93
CA GLY A 24 7.09 -27.03 -2.11
C GLY A 24 6.11 -27.08 -0.93
N ALA A 25 6.37 -27.85 0.13
CA ALA A 25 5.37 -28.17 1.14
C ALA A 25 5.44 -27.32 2.44
N GLN A 26 6.58 -26.68 2.73
CA GLN A 26 6.78 -25.96 4.01
C GLN A 26 6.20 -24.53 4.01
N THR A 27 6.06 -23.87 2.86
CA THR A 27 5.56 -22.50 2.75
C THR A 27 4.04 -22.38 2.93
N ALA A 28 3.27 -23.35 2.43
CA ALA A 28 1.80 -23.33 2.51
C ALA A 28 1.26 -23.53 3.93
N LYS A 29 1.93 -24.35 4.76
CA LYS A 29 1.51 -24.63 6.14
C LYS A 29 1.80 -23.44 7.06
N GLY A 30 2.95 -22.78 6.89
CA GLY A 30 3.32 -21.55 7.58
C GLY A 30 2.35 -20.41 7.26
N GLY A 31 2.06 -20.15 5.98
CA GLY A 31 1.12 -19.09 5.57
C GLY A 31 -0.32 -19.33 6.07
N ARG A 32 -0.78 -20.58 6.15
CA ARG A 32 -2.13 -20.90 6.66
C ARG A 32 -2.26 -20.73 8.17
N GLN A 33 -1.22 -21.09 8.94
CA GLN A 33 -1.19 -20.79 10.38
C GLN A 33 -1.10 -19.29 10.65
N ASP A 34 -0.43 -18.56 9.77
CA ASP A 34 -0.29 -17.10 9.81
C ASP A 34 -1.64 -16.39 9.73
N MET A 35 -2.45 -16.76 8.74
CA MET A 35 -3.78 -16.20 8.54
C MET A 35 -4.74 -16.54 9.68
N ALA A 36 -4.68 -17.75 10.22
CA ALA A 36 -5.51 -18.15 11.35
C ALA A 36 -5.22 -17.29 12.61
N ALA A 37 -3.94 -17.00 12.88
CA ALA A 37 -3.55 -16.12 13.98
C ALA A 37 -4.05 -14.68 13.77
N ILE A 38 -3.95 -14.15 12.55
CA ILE A 38 -4.48 -12.83 12.19
C ILE A 38 -6.00 -12.79 12.41
N HIS A 39 -6.75 -13.74 11.86
CA HIS A 39 -8.21 -13.78 12.03
C HIS A 39 -8.64 -13.87 13.49
N SER A 40 -7.91 -14.64 14.32
CA SER A 40 -8.20 -14.71 15.75
C SER A 40 -8.04 -13.35 16.42
N ARG A 41 -6.96 -12.61 16.11
CA ARG A 41 -6.70 -11.28 16.65
C ARG A 41 -7.77 -10.27 16.20
N LEU A 42 -8.12 -10.29 14.91
CA LEU A 42 -9.09 -9.37 14.34
C LEU A 42 -10.45 -9.45 15.06
N LYS A 43 -10.87 -10.59 15.62
CA LYS A 43 -12.14 -10.71 16.38
C LYS A 43 -12.29 -9.67 17.50
N THR A 44 -11.18 -9.21 18.08
CA THR A 44 -11.17 -8.23 19.18
C THR A 44 -11.03 -6.78 18.72
N TRP A 45 -10.74 -6.55 17.43
CA TRP A 45 -10.54 -5.21 16.88
C TRP A 45 -11.89 -4.52 16.59
N PRO A 46 -11.94 -3.18 16.55
CA PRO A 46 -13.09 -2.42 16.10
C PRO A 46 -13.57 -2.87 14.71
N LYS A 47 -14.87 -2.71 14.45
CA LYS A 47 -15.48 -3.18 13.20
C LYS A 47 -14.78 -2.59 11.96
N ALA A 48 -14.58 -1.27 11.94
CA ALA A 48 -13.91 -0.59 10.83
C ALA A 48 -12.49 -1.13 10.61
N SER A 49 -11.72 -1.32 11.67
CA SER A 49 -10.36 -1.90 11.61
C SER A 49 -10.35 -3.31 11.01
N ARG A 50 -11.32 -4.16 11.38
CA ARG A 50 -11.45 -5.51 10.81
C ARG A 50 -11.76 -5.46 9.33
N GLU A 51 -12.73 -4.64 8.93
CA GLU A 51 -13.15 -4.51 7.53
C GLU A 51 -12.00 -3.97 6.66
N ALA A 52 -11.26 -2.97 7.14
CA ALA A 52 -10.07 -2.46 6.47
C ALA A 52 -8.97 -3.53 6.34
N ALA A 53 -8.68 -4.27 7.42
CA ALA A 53 -7.69 -5.35 7.40
C ALA A 53 -8.08 -6.47 6.42
N GLU A 54 -9.34 -6.90 6.43
CA GLU A 54 -9.86 -7.92 5.52
C GLU A 54 -9.82 -7.47 4.06
N TYR A 55 -10.17 -6.20 3.80
CA TYR A 55 -10.04 -5.59 2.47
C TYR A 55 -8.59 -5.63 1.98
N MET A 56 -7.64 -5.17 2.80
CA MET A 56 -6.22 -5.15 2.45
C MET A 56 -5.66 -6.56 2.25
N MET A 57 -6.03 -7.52 3.09
CA MET A 57 -5.64 -8.92 2.92
C MET A 57 -6.20 -9.52 1.63
N LYS A 58 -7.46 -9.22 1.30
CA LYS A 58 -8.10 -9.70 0.08
C LYS A 58 -7.43 -9.11 -1.18
N LYS A 59 -7.04 -7.85 -1.13
CA LYS A 59 -6.49 -7.13 -2.30
C LYS A 59 -4.98 -7.35 -2.49
N TYR A 60 -4.21 -7.34 -1.42
CA TYR A 60 -2.74 -7.32 -1.44
C TYR A 60 -2.08 -8.54 -0.79
N GLY A 61 -2.86 -9.49 -0.27
CA GLY A 61 -2.35 -10.65 0.44
C GLY A 61 -2.03 -10.37 1.92
N PRO A 62 -1.41 -11.31 2.64
CA PRO A 62 -1.12 -11.16 4.06
C PRO A 62 -0.21 -9.94 4.34
N PRO A 63 -0.33 -9.30 5.53
CA PRO A 63 0.56 -8.23 5.92
C PRO A 63 2.01 -8.74 6.06
N ALA A 64 2.97 -7.87 5.74
CA ALA A 64 4.40 -8.17 5.87
C ALA A 64 4.85 -8.20 7.34
N GLU A 65 4.27 -7.33 8.17
CA GLU A 65 4.54 -7.27 9.60
C GLU A 65 3.24 -7.16 10.39
N ARG A 66 3.28 -7.62 11.65
CA ARG A 66 2.12 -7.61 12.54
C ARG A 66 2.56 -7.43 13.98
N THR A 67 1.83 -6.58 14.68
CA THR A 67 1.94 -6.37 16.13
C THR A 67 0.57 -6.58 16.76
N PRO A 68 0.45 -6.64 18.10
CA PRO A 68 -0.85 -6.73 18.75
C PRO A 68 -1.83 -5.62 18.31
N THR A 69 -1.31 -4.46 17.89
CA THR A 69 -2.10 -3.25 17.59
C THR A 69 -2.08 -2.84 16.11
N MET A 70 -1.25 -3.46 15.26
CA MET A 70 -1.07 -3.05 13.87
C MET A 70 -0.88 -4.22 12.92
N LEU A 71 -1.41 -4.08 11.71
CA LEU A 71 -1.06 -4.89 10.54
C LEU A 71 -0.41 -3.98 9.51
N ILE A 72 0.75 -4.38 8.98
CA ILE A 72 1.58 -3.53 8.14
C ILE A 72 1.86 -4.24 6.82
N TRP A 73 1.52 -3.58 5.73
CA TRP A 73 1.96 -3.95 4.39
C TRP A 73 3.12 -3.04 3.98
N GLY A 74 4.15 -3.63 3.38
CA GLY A 74 5.24 -2.90 2.74
C GLY A 74 4.79 -2.27 1.42
N ARG A 75 5.64 -2.34 0.38
CA ARG A 75 5.28 -1.81 -0.93
C ARG A 75 4.21 -2.68 -1.59
N THR A 76 3.03 -2.10 -1.81
CA THR A 76 1.87 -2.76 -2.45
C THR A 76 1.11 -1.74 -3.28
N GLY A 77 0.84 -2.03 -4.56
CA GLY A 77 0.21 -1.05 -5.45
C GLY A 77 1.03 0.26 -5.52
N PRO A 78 0.41 1.45 -5.40
CA PRO A 78 1.14 2.72 -5.37
C PRO A 78 1.73 3.07 -4.00
N TRP A 79 1.47 2.27 -2.97
CA TRP A 79 1.79 2.60 -1.59
C TRP A 79 3.24 2.24 -1.25
N LYS A 80 3.94 3.16 -0.58
CA LYS A 80 5.20 2.85 0.12
C LYS A 80 4.97 1.88 1.27
N ARG A 81 3.87 2.06 1.99
CA ARG A 81 3.38 1.21 3.06
C ARG A 81 1.90 1.47 3.32
N THR A 82 1.22 0.48 3.89
CA THR A 82 -0.12 0.62 4.48
C THR A 82 -0.07 0.10 5.91
N VAL A 83 -0.69 0.82 6.85
CA VAL A 83 -0.85 0.37 8.24
C VAL A 83 -2.32 0.40 8.58
N VAL A 84 -2.83 -0.72 9.10
CA VAL A 84 -4.18 -0.82 9.71
C VAL A 84 -4.01 -0.96 11.22
N TYR A 85 -4.72 -0.14 11.98
CA TYR A 85 -4.64 -0.03 13.43
C TYR A 85 -5.82 -0.73 14.12
N ASN A 86 -5.61 -1.21 15.35
CA ASN A 86 -6.64 -1.80 16.18
C ASN A 86 -7.49 -0.80 16.99
N TYR A 87 -7.34 0.49 16.70
CA TYR A 87 -8.06 1.57 17.37
C TYR A 87 -8.61 2.54 16.33
N GLU A 88 -9.64 3.26 16.76
CA GLU A 88 -10.36 4.24 15.95
C GLU A 88 -9.97 5.65 16.37
N VAL A 89 -9.83 6.55 15.40
CA VAL A 89 -9.77 7.99 15.65
C VAL A 89 -10.97 8.63 14.97
N GLN A 90 -11.75 9.41 15.72
CA GLN A 90 -12.93 10.06 15.16
C GLN A 90 -12.52 11.10 14.12
N HIS A 91 -13.13 11.02 12.94
CA HIS A 91 -12.96 12.00 11.87
C HIS A 91 -14.35 12.45 11.38
N LEU A 92 -14.53 13.76 11.22
CA LEU A 92 -15.85 14.35 10.92
C LEU A 92 -15.97 14.89 9.49
N PHE A 93 -14.86 14.92 8.74
CA PHE A 93 -14.83 15.41 7.37
C PHE A 93 -14.69 14.23 6.40
N PRO A 94 -15.40 14.21 5.25
CA PRO A 94 -16.49 15.10 4.85
C PRO A 94 -17.81 14.77 5.55
N GLY A 95 -17.84 13.68 6.31
CA GLY A 95 -18.90 13.30 7.23
C GLY A 95 -18.34 12.38 8.33
N PRO A 96 -19.11 12.11 9.39
CA PRO A 96 -18.65 11.32 10.53
C PRO A 96 -18.26 9.89 10.13
N HIS A 97 -17.02 9.50 10.45
CA HIS A 97 -16.48 8.14 10.31
C HIS A 97 -15.27 7.98 11.24
N THR A 98 -14.62 6.81 11.21
CA THR A 98 -13.43 6.52 12.02
C THR A 98 -12.23 6.19 11.14
N ASP A 99 -11.08 6.72 11.55
CA ASP A 99 -9.83 6.53 10.85
C ASP A 99 -9.07 5.33 11.44
N VAL A 100 -8.94 4.26 10.66
CA VAL A 100 -8.32 2.99 11.11
C VAL A 100 -7.18 2.53 10.22
N MET A 101 -6.99 3.14 9.05
CA MET A 101 -5.96 2.80 8.09
C MET A 101 -5.24 4.06 7.62
N GLN A 102 -3.91 3.99 7.52
CA GLN A 102 -3.09 5.05 6.94
C GLN A 102 -2.24 4.48 5.81
N GLN A 103 -2.09 5.25 4.74
CA GLN A 103 -1.34 4.85 3.55
C GLN A 103 -0.41 5.98 3.09
N TRP A 104 0.81 5.62 2.71
CA TRP A 104 1.87 6.57 2.37
C TRP A 104 2.32 6.41 0.94
N ILE A 105 2.69 7.52 0.32
CA ILE A 105 3.39 7.57 -0.98
C ILE A 105 4.66 8.42 -0.85
N ALA A 106 5.62 8.21 -1.75
CA ALA A 106 6.74 9.14 -1.86
C ALA A 106 6.22 10.39 -2.56
N TYR A 107 6.39 11.54 -1.92
CA TYR A 107 5.91 12.80 -2.45
C TYR A 107 6.62 13.95 -1.75
N ARG A 108 7.16 14.89 -2.55
CA ARG A 108 7.79 16.10 -2.03
C ARG A 108 6.77 17.23 -2.07
N VAL A 109 6.40 17.72 -0.90
CA VAL A 109 5.53 18.89 -0.75
C VAL A 109 6.41 20.13 -0.56
N PRO A 110 6.27 21.18 -1.39
CA PRO A 110 6.90 22.48 -1.14
C PRO A 110 6.49 23.05 0.24
N PRO A 111 7.43 23.61 1.04
CA PRO A 111 7.10 24.13 2.38
C PRO A 111 5.96 25.15 2.42
N ASP A 112 5.83 25.98 1.38
CA ASP A 112 4.76 26.98 1.22
C ASP A 112 3.36 26.37 0.99
N LYS A 113 3.27 25.04 0.81
CA LYS A 113 2.02 24.31 0.63
C LYS A 113 1.52 23.56 1.86
N PHE A 114 2.23 23.65 2.98
CA PHE A 114 1.84 22.94 4.21
C PHE A 114 0.53 23.47 4.79
N ASP A 115 0.36 24.79 4.85
CA ASP A 115 -0.84 25.42 5.38
C ASP A 115 -2.07 25.15 4.49
N ASP A 116 -1.88 25.15 3.16
CA ASP A 116 -2.92 24.79 2.21
C ASP A 116 -3.42 23.35 2.45
N LEU A 117 -2.51 22.40 2.62
CA LEU A 117 -2.86 20.99 2.88
C LEU A 117 -3.49 20.78 4.26
N ALA A 118 -2.98 21.45 5.29
CA ALA A 118 -3.56 21.39 6.64
C ALA A 118 -4.98 21.98 6.69
N SER A 119 -5.24 23.03 5.89
CA SER A 119 -6.58 23.62 5.76
C SER A 119 -7.55 22.75 4.95
N TYR A 120 -7.01 21.88 4.09
CA TYR A 120 -7.79 20.99 3.24
C TYR A 120 -8.37 19.80 4.01
N ASP A 121 -7.52 18.96 4.59
CA ASP A 121 -7.93 17.71 5.23
C ASP A 121 -6.97 17.33 6.38
N GLY A 122 -7.49 17.23 7.60
CA GLY A 122 -6.70 16.89 8.79
C GLY A 122 -6.13 15.46 8.79
N SER A 123 -6.62 14.61 7.89
CA SER A 123 -6.13 13.24 7.70
C SER A 123 -5.02 13.14 6.65
N VAL A 124 -4.72 14.24 5.96
CA VAL A 124 -3.55 14.35 5.10
C VAL A 124 -2.36 14.82 5.91
N VAL A 125 -1.34 13.97 6.03
CA VAL A 125 -0.14 14.26 6.83
C VAL A 125 1.08 14.27 5.94
N VAL A 126 1.82 15.38 5.98
CA VAL A 126 3.06 15.60 5.23
C VAL A 126 4.27 15.42 6.15
N ASN A 127 5.24 14.63 5.70
CA ASN A 127 6.54 14.50 6.35
C ASN A 127 7.64 14.90 5.35
N ARG A 128 8.16 16.13 5.52
CA ARG A 128 9.21 16.72 4.67
C ARG A 128 10.50 15.89 4.71
N THR A 129 10.96 15.55 5.91
CA THR A 129 12.22 14.81 6.11
C THR A 129 12.24 13.49 5.37
N ASN A 130 11.18 12.70 5.52
CA ASN A 130 11.06 11.41 4.83
C ASN A 130 10.63 11.51 3.36
N GLY A 131 10.21 12.71 2.91
CA GLY A 131 9.70 12.93 1.57
C GLY A 131 8.45 12.13 1.28
N GLU A 132 7.49 12.15 2.20
CA GLU A 132 6.26 11.39 2.08
C GLU A 132 5.03 12.20 2.49
N ILE A 133 3.93 11.88 1.83
CA ILE A 133 2.59 12.31 2.21
C ILE A 133 1.76 11.05 2.48
N SER A 134 0.80 11.18 3.37
CA SER A 134 -0.15 10.11 3.70
C SER A 134 -1.55 10.62 3.84
N ALA A 135 -2.50 9.71 3.67
CA ALA A 135 -3.90 9.90 4.02
C ALA A 135 -4.33 8.82 5.00
N ARG A 136 -5.26 9.18 5.89
CA ARG A 136 -5.86 8.28 6.88
C ARG A 136 -7.38 8.22 6.67
N CYS A 137 -7.95 7.01 6.71
CA CYS A 137 -9.39 6.76 6.60
C CYS A 137 -9.72 5.32 7.01
N ASP A 138 -10.98 4.89 6.90
CA ASP A 138 -11.41 3.49 6.93
C ASP A 138 -11.33 2.80 5.56
N LEU A 139 -11.32 3.58 4.46
CA LEU A 139 -11.34 3.08 3.09
C LEU A 139 -10.12 3.52 2.28
N GLU A 140 -9.54 2.59 1.52
CA GLU A 140 -8.43 2.91 0.59
C GLU A 140 -8.90 3.87 -0.52
N ALA A 141 -10.14 3.69 -0.97
CA ALA A 141 -10.81 4.57 -1.92
C ALA A 141 -10.80 6.04 -1.47
N ALA A 142 -10.99 6.28 -0.17
CA ALA A 142 -10.95 7.62 0.41
C ALA A 142 -9.52 8.15 0.50
N ASN A 143 -8.54 7.30 0.81
CA ASN A 143 -7.13 7.68 0.78
C ASN A 143 -6.65 8.06 -0.64
N PHE A 144 -7.11 7.37 -1.70
CA PHE A 144 -6.85 7.79 -3.08
C PHE A 144 -7.42 9.18 -3.35
N LEU A 145 -8.69 9.41 -2.98
CA LEU A 145 -9.36 10.70 -3.16
C LEU A 145 -8.62 11.84 -2.44
N ALA A 146 -8.24 11.63 -1.18
CA ALA A 146 -7.51 12.59 -0.37
C ALA A 146 -6.18 12.99 -1.03
N LEU A 147 -5.39 12.00 -1.46
CA LEU A 147 -4.06 12.25 -2.04
C LEU A 147 -4.12 12.84 -3.45
N ASN A 148 -5.15 12.50 -4.24
CA ASN A 148 -5.37 13.13 -5.54
C ASN A 148 -5.63 14.63 -5.41
N LEU A 149 -6.48 15.01 -4.47
CA LEU A 149 -6.79 16.41 -4.20
C LEU A 149 -5.63 17.15 -3.53
N ALA A 150 -4.89 16.48 -2.64
CA ALA A 150 -3.64 17.02 -2.10
C ALA A 150 -2.63 17.35 -3.22
N ASN A 151 -2.49 16.49 -4.23
CA ASN A 151 -1.64 16.76 -5.39
C ASN A 151 -2.13 17.96 -6.21
N GLU A 152 -3.44 18.13 -6.40
CA GLU A 152 -4.00 19.30 -7.09
C GLU A 152 -3.76 20.60 -6.32
N ILE A 153 -3.77 20.56 -4.99
CA ILE A 153 -3.41 21.71 -4.14
C ILE A 153 -1.93 22.05 -4.29
N VAL A 154 -1.06 21.04 -4.19
CA VAL A 154 0.40 21.23 -4.30
C VAL A 154 0.80 21.78 -5.66
N THR A 155 0.15 21.34 -6.73
CA THR A 155 0.42 21.83 -8.09
C THR A 155 -0.30 23.14 -8.43
N GLY A 156 -1.10 23.70 -7.51
CA GLY A 156 -1.86 24.93 -7.72
C GLY A 156 -3.06 24.77 -8.66
N ALA A 157 -3.40 23.54 -9.06
CA ALA A 157 -4.57 23.25 -9.87
C ALA A 157 -5.90 23.42 -9.10
N ARG A 158 -5.86 23.39 -7.76
CA ARG A 158 -7.03 23.57 -6.91
C ARG A 158 -6.71 24.28 -5.59
N THR A 159 -7.65 25.06 -5.08
CA THR A 159 -7.59 25.62 -3.72
C THR A 159 -8.00 24.59 -2.67
N SER A 160 -7.60 24.78 -1.41
CA SER A 160 -8.05 23.90 -0.31
C SER A 160 -9.57 23.89 -0.14
N GLU A 161 -10.23 25.04 -0.33
CA GLU A 161 -11.70 25.14 -0.23
C GLU A 161 -12.40 24.32 -1.32
N ASP A 162 -11.96 24.47 -2.57
CA ASP A 162 -12.54 23.72 -3.69
C ASP A 162 -12.23 22.23 -3.58
N ALA A 163 -11.06 21.87 -3.03
CA ALA A 163 -10.70 20.48 -2.78
C ALA A 163 -11.65 19.84 -1.75
N ARG A 164 -12.04 20.57 -0.70
CA ARG A 164 -13.02 20.09 0.29
C ARG A 164 -14.38 19.80 -0.35
N LYS A 165 -14.87 20.72 -1.20
CA LYS A 165 -16.11 20.53 -1.96
C LYS A 165 -16.00 19.31 -2.89
N LYS A 166 -14.88 19.22 -3.62
CA LYS A 166 -14.64 18.11 -4.56
C LYS A 166 -14.56 16.77 -3.86
N TYR A 167 -13.97 16.71 -2.67
CA TYR A 167 -13.96 15.50 -1.85
C TYR A 167 -15.38 15.05 -1.54
N GLY A 168 -16.23 15.97 -1.04
CA GLY A 168 -17.63 15.71 -0.77
C GLY A 168 -18.38 15.15 -1.98
N GLU A 169 -18.20 15.75 -3.16
CA GLU A 169 -18.80 15.26 -4.40
C GLU A 169 -18.39 13.81 -4.73
N GLN A 170 -17.08 13.55 -4.75
CA GLN A 170 -16.52 12.27 -5.18
C GLN A 170 -16.88 11.14 -4.22
N ILE A 171 -16.85 11.39 -2.90
CA ILE A 171 -17.23 10.36 -1.93
C ILE A 171 -18.72 10.04 -2.01
N MET A 172 -19.57 11.01 -2.32
CA MET A 172 -21.01 10.79 -2.49
C MET A 172 -21.31 10.00 -3.76
N LEU A 173 -20.59 10.28 -4.86
CA LEU A 173 -20.67 9.46 -6.08
C LEU A 173 -20.24 8.02 -5.81
N PHE A 174 -19.12 7.83 -5.11
CA PHE A 174 -18.61 6.51 -4.72
C PHE A 174 -19.64 5.74 -3.88
N LYS A 175 -20.19 6.37 -2.83
CA LYS A 175 -21.23 5.79 -1.97
C LYS A 175 -22.52 5.43 -2.73
N ALA A 176 -22.86 6.20 -3.77
CA ALA A 176 -24.01 5.94 -4.63
C ALA A 176 -23.74 4.86 -5.71
N GLY A 177 -22.56 4.23 -5.72
CA GLY A 177 -22.17 3.27 -6.76
C GLY A 177 -22.00 3.90 -8.15
N LYS A 178 -21.88 5.23 -8.22
CA LYS A 178 -21.66 5.99 -9.45
C LYS A 178 -20.16 6.11 -9.75
N PRO A 179 -19.76 6.39 -11.00
CA PRO A 179 -18.36 6.65 -11.33
C PRO A 179 -17.77 7.78 -10.46
N ALA A 180 -16.72 7.45 -9.73
CA ALA A 180 -15.95 8.38 -8.90
C ALA A 180 -14.45 8.19 -9.21
N PRO A 181 -13.92 8.85 -10.25
CA PRO A 181 -12.55 8.61 -10.72
C PRO A 181 -11.48 8.80 -9.64
N TYR A 182 -11.67 9.77 -8.75
CA TYR A 182 -10.71 10.10 -7.69
C TYR A 182 -10.58 9.01 -6.62
N THR A 183 -11.55 8.11 -6.50
CA THR A 183 -11.52 7.02 -5.49
C THR A 183 -10.96 5.72 -6.05
N ALA A 184 -10.75 5.63 -7.36
CA ALA A 184 -10.38 4.38 -8.02
C ALA A 184 -8.87 4.08 -7.92
N ALA A 185 -8.05 5.11 -8.06
CA ALA A 185 -6.59 5.06 -8.02
C ALA A 185 -6.01 6.47 -7.83
N LEU A 186 -4.69 6.57 -7.70
CA LEU A 186 -4.02 7.86 -7.89
C LEU A 186 -4.14 8.29 -9.36
N LEU A 187 -4.53 9.55 -9.57
CA LEU A 187 -4.66 10.21 -10.88
C LEU A 187 -3.34 10.82 -11.36
N PHE A 188 -2.27 10.59 -10.61
CA PHE A 188 -0.91 10.99 -10.92
C PHE A 188 0.04 9.84 -10.55
N THR A 189 1.23 9.84 -11.14
CA THR A 189 2.27 8.85 -10.82
C THR A 189 3.15 9.42 -9.70
N PRO A 190 3.09 8.91 -8.47
CA PRO A 190 3.98 9.37 -7.41
C PRO A 190 5.43 8.98 -7.72
N PRO A 191 6.41 9.82 -7.40
CA PRO A 191 7.81 9.42 -7.45
C PRO A 191 8.07 8.19 -6.58
N THR A 192 9.05 7.37 -6.94
CA THR A 192 9.46 6.19 -6.15
C THR A 192 10.66 6.47 -5.24
N GLN A 193 11.40 7.55 -5.51
CA GLN A 193 12.61 7.96 -4.81
C GLN A 193 12.88 9.47 -5.00
N GLY A 194 13.86 10.02 -4.29
CA GLY A 194 14.31 11.41 -4.46
C GLY A 194 13.38 12.48 -3.89
N THR A 195 12.39 12.08 -3.07
CA THR A 195 11.42 13.01 -2.48
C THR A 195 11.83 13.54 -1.11
N ALA A 196 12.81 12.90 -0.46
CA ALA A 196 13.30 13.26 0.87
C ALA A 196 13.91 14.66 0.88
N ASP A 197 13.77 15.35 2.01
CA ASP A 197 14.38 16.64 2.30
C ASP A 197 14.88 16.64 3.74
N ALA A 198 16.15 16.27 3.93
CA ALA A 198 16.75 16.16 5.26
C ALA A 198 16.92 17.51 5.99
N ASP A 199 16.48 18.62 5.38
CA ASP A 199 16.82 19.98 5.75
C ASP A 199 18.35 20.23 5.71
N ARG A 200 18.79 21.37 6.23
CA ARG A 200 20.21 21.72 6.35
C ARG A 200 20.61 21.81 7.82
N PRO A 201 21.83 21.35 8.17
CA PRO A 201 22.35 21.58 9.51
C PRO A 201 22.59 23.09 9.72
N LEU A 202 22.39 23.57 10.94
CA LEU A 202 22.68 24.98 11.29
C LEU A 202 24.18 25.24 11.45
N MET A 203 24.97 24.19 11.64
CA MET A 203 26.42 24.23 11.82
C MET A 203 27.01 23.02 11.08
N GLU A 204 28.08 23.23 10.32
CA GLU A 204 28.84 22.17 9.63
C GLU A 204 29.79 21.42 10.56
#